data_AF-A0AA85IQG3-F1
#
_entry.id   AF-A0AA85IQG3-F1
#
_cell.length_a   1.000
_cell.length_b   1.000
_cell.length_c   1.000
_cell.angle_alpha   90.00
_cell.angle_beta   90.00
_cell.angle_gamma   90.00
#
_symmetry.space_group_name_H-M   'P 1'
#
loop_
_entity.id
_entity.type
_entity.pdbx_description
1 polymer ?
#
loop_
_entity_poly.entity_id
_entity_poly.type
_entity_poly.pdbx_seq_one_letter_code
_entity_poly.pdbx_strand_id
1 'polypeptide(L)'
;MDQVKQGQDLLHAESDYVRQVVGEPLHHGLCSLLLYQPLDPIDFLANYLRYWVKHVRDYRRRKIAEMQVECLLQVQLPWNVGVIAEQAKRLEQDALDTARRIAAEEARRAALERARIKSATDTATRKSTDRIRNEETELIIGNAISIMENTAFKKYEQAEKARKRAEEKARRRALEEDEEGESQSGREEEEDEEDDDEDD
;
A
#
# COMPACT_ATOMS: atom_id res chain seq x y z
N MET A 1 31.47 48.22 -37.13
CA MET A 1 31.80 46.93 -37.80
C MET A 1 30.54 46.16 -38.21
N ASP A 2 29.37 46.44 -37.63
CA ASP A 2 28.14 45.68 -37.94
C ASP A 2 27.45 46.05 -39.26
N GLN A 3 27.59 47.29 -39.75
CA GLN A 3 27.03 47.69 -41.05
C GLN A 3 27.72 47.02 -42.25
N VAL A 4 29.01 46.68 -42.12
CA VAL A 4 29.77 45.98 -43.17
C VAL A 4 29.35 44.51 -43.26
N LYS A 5 29.06 43.87 -42.12
CA LYS A 5 28.52 42.50 -42.09
C LYS A 5 27.12 42.41 -42.67
N GLN A 6 26.23 43.33 -42.30
CA GLN A 6 24.87 43.39 -42.88
C GLN A 6 24.88 43.64 -44.39
N GLY A 7 25.77 44.50 -44.90
CA GLY A 7 25.93 44.72 -46.34
C GLY A 7 26.50 43.51 -47.08
N GLN A 8 27.42 42.76 -46.46
CA GLN A 8 27.95 41.51 -47.04
C GLN A 8 26.92 40.39 -47.05
N ASP A 9 26.10 40.25 -46.00
CA ASP A 9 25.04 39.24 -45.92
C ASP A 9 23.94 39.49 -46.98
N LEU A 10 23.61 40.75 -47.26
CA LEU A 10 22.67 41.13 -48.32
C LEU A 10 23.21 40.82 -49.73
N LEU A 11 24.49 41.10 -50.00
CA LEU A 11 25.12 40.76 -51.29
C LEU A 11 25.19 39.25 -51.52
N HIS A 12 25.40 38.46 -50.45
CA HIS A 12 25.35 37.00 -50.54
C HIS A 12 23.92 36.50 -50.79
N ALA A 13 22.92 37.07 -50.12
CA ALA A 13 21.51 36.74 -50.34
C ALA A 13 21.03 37.08 -51.76
N GLU A 14 21.45 38.21 -52.32
CA GLU A 14 21.17 38.60 -53.71
C GLU A 14 21.86 37.65 -54.71
N SER A 15 23.12 37.28 -54.44
CA SER A 15 23.88 36.33 -55.25
C SER A 15 23.23 34.94 -55.24
N ASP A 16 22.78 34.48 -54.07
CA ASP A 16 22.09 33.20 -53.90
C ASP A 16 20.73 33.21 -54.59
N TYR A 17 19.97 34.31 -54.47
CA TYR A 17 18.71 34.47 -55.18
C TYR A 17 18.90 34.41 -56.70
N VAL A 18 19.88 35.15 -57.24
CA VAL A 18 20.19 35.13 -58.68
C VAL A 18 20.62 33.71 -59.12
N ARG A 19 21.49 33.06 -58.35
CA ARG A 19 21.94 31.69 -58.64
C ARG A 19 20.79 30.69 -58.62
N GLN A 20 19.86 30.84 -57.68
CA GLN A 20 18.71 29.94 -57.53
C GLN A 20 17.67 30.13 -58.64
N VAL A 21 17.36 31.38 -58.98
CA VAL A 21 16.30 31.74 -59.92
C VAL A 21 16.76 31.61 -61.36
N VAL A 22 17.90 32.21 -61.71
CA VAL A 22 18.37 32.32 -63.11
C VAL A 22 19.65 31.54 -63.38
N GLY A 23 20.33 31.00 -62.37
CA GLY A 23 21.63 30.32 -62.56
C GLY A 23 21.58 29.15 -63.54
N GLU A 24 20.67 28.19 -63.34
CA GLU A 24 20.52 27.04 -64.24
C GLU A 24 20.03 27.41 -65.66
N PRO A 25 18.96 28.21 -65.84
CA PRO A 25 18.53 28.60 -67.18
C PRO A 25 19.60 29.39 -67.95
N LEU A 26 20.33 30.29 -67.27
CA LEU A 26 21.43 31.01 -67.89
C LEU A 26 22.58 30.08 -68.23
N HIS A 27 22.95 29.16 -67.33
CA HIS A 27 24.00 28.18 -67.61
C HIS A 27 23.71 27.37 -68.89
N HIS A 28 22.52 26.79 -68.99
CA HIS A 28 22.13 26.01 -70.18
C HIS A 28 21.95 26.87 -71.43
N GLY A 29 21.42 28.09 -71.29
CA GLY A 29 21.28 29.03 -72.39
C GLY A 29 22.64 29.46 -72.96
N LEU A 30 23.61 29.75 -72.09
CA LEU A 30 24.98 30.09 -72.50
C LEU A 30 25.70 28.89 -73.14
N CYS A 31 25.51 27.66 -72.63
CA CYS A 31 26.03 26.45 -73.29
C CYS A 31 25.40 26.27 -74.68
N SER A 32 24.12 26.59 -74.84
CA SER A 32 23.43 26.52 -76.13
C SER A 32 23.95 27.56 -77.11
N LEU A 33 24.28 28.77 -76.65
CA LEU A 33 24.93 29.80 -77.47
C LEU A 33 26.28 29.34 -78.02
N LEU A 34 27.10 28.72 -77.17
CA LEU A 34 28.40 28.18 -77.60
C LEU A 34 28.26 27.07 -78.65
N LEU A 35 27.19 26.27 -78.55
CA LEU A 35 26.93 25.15 -79.46
C LEU A 35 26.38 25.60 -80.82
N TYR A 36 25.37 26.49 -80.82
CA TYR A 36 24.64 26.87 -82.04
C TYR A 36 25.21 28.09 -82.75
N GLN A 37 26.03 28.91 -82.07
CA GLN A 37 26.66 30.13 -82.59
C GLN A 37 25.70 30.98 -83.47
N PRO A 38 24.54 31.39 -82.92
CA PRO A 38 23.56 32.15 -83.68
C PRO A 38 24.11 33.51 -84.10
N LEU A 39 23.60 34.04 -85.22
CA LEU A 39 23.96 35.35 -85.75
C LEU A 39 23.64 36.49 -84.76
N ASP A 40 22.52 36.34 -84.03
CA ASP A 40 22.15 37.22 -82.91
C ASP A 40 22.08 36.40 -81.60
N PRO A 41 23.16 36.43 -80.79
CA PRO A 41 23.21 35.67 -79.53
C PRO A 41 22.29 36.24 -78.45
N ILE A 42 21.97 37.54 -78.50
CA ILE A 42 21.13 38.16 -77.48
C ILE A 42 19.67 37.74 -77.71
N ASP A 43 19.19 37.85 -78.95
CA ASP A 43 17.81 37.46 -79.28
C ASP A 43 17.61 35.94 -79.16
N PHE A 44 18.61 35.14 -79.55
CA PHE A 44 18.59 33.69 -79.31
C PHE A 44 18.45 33.36 -77.82
N LEU A 45 19.25 33.97 -76.96
CA LEU A 45 19.23 33.69 -75.52
C LEU A 45 17.90 34.14 -74.89
N ALA A 46 17.36 35.28 -75.29
CA ALA A 46 16.06 35.76 -74.82
C ALA A 46 14.93 34.77 -75.19
N ASN A 47 14.93 34.28 -76.43
CA ASN A 47 13.95 33.28 -76.88
C ASN A 47 14.15 31.92 -76.19
N TYR A 48 15.40 31.52 -75.94
CA TYR A 48 15.73 30.30 -75.19
C TYR A 48 15.19 30.36 -73.75
N LEU A 49 15.45 31.47 -73.03
CA LEU A 49 14.96 31.65 -71.66
C LEU A 49 13.43 31.67 -71.61
N ARG A 50 12.77 32.28 -72.61
CA ARG A 50 11.31 32.24 -72.74
C ARG A 50 10.79 30.81 -72.94
N TYR A 51 11.45 30.00 -73.76
CA TYR A 51 11.13 28.58 -73.92
C TYR A 51 11.34 27.80 -72.61
N TRP A 52 12.43 28.08 -71.89
CA TRP A 52 12.77 27.45 -70.62
C TRP A 52 11.71 27.67 -69.55
N VAL A 53 11.22 28.90 -69.39
CA VAL A 53 10.14 29.21 -68.42
C VAL A 53 8.86 28.44 -68.75
N LYS A 54 8.58 28.19 -70.03
CA LYS A 54 7.36 27.46 -70.42
C LYS A 54 7.49 25.95 -70.19
N HIS A 55 8.65 25.34 -70.41
CA HIS A 55 8.80 23.88 -70.44
C HIS A 55 9.52 23.29 -69.22
N VAL A 56 10.40 24.06 -68.57
CA VAL A 56 11.23 23.56 -67.46
C VAL A 56 10.76 24.08 -66.09
N ARG A 57 9.95 25.14 -66.05
CA ARG A 57 9.32 25.63 -64.81
C ARG A 57 8.50 24.55 -64.11
N ASP A 58 7.72 23.79 -64.87
CA ASP A 58 6.79 22.82 -64.31
C ASP A 58 7.55 21.57 -63.80
N TYR A 59 8.64 21.19 -64.46
CA TYR A 59 9.58 20.17 -63.98
C TYR A 59 10.27 20.61 -62.67
N ARG A 60 10.81 21.83 -62.61
CA ARG A 60 11.45 22.37 -61.40
C ARG A 60 10.48 22.48 -60.22
N ARG A 61 9.24 22.93 -60.45
CA ARG A 61 8.22 23.00 -59.39
C ARG A 61 7.94 21.62 -58.80
N ARG A 62 7.82 20.59 -59.63
CA ARG A 62 7.66 19.21 -59.15
C ARG A 62 8.87 18.74 -58.36
N LYS A 63 10.09 18.94 -58.88
CA LYS A 63 11.32 18.53 -58.19
C LYS A 63 11.51 19.23 -56.83
N ILE A 64 11.17 20.51 -56.73
CA ILE A 64 11.19 21.25 -55.45
C ILE A 64 10.13 20.70 -54.50
N ALA A 65 8.91 20.44 -54.98
CA ALA A 65 7.86 19.85 -54.17
C ALA A 65 8.22 18.44 -53.67
N GLU A 66 8.81 17.60 -54.52
CA GLU A 66 9.33 16.27 -54.16
C GLU A 66 10.37 16.38 -53.05
N MET A 67 11.36 17.27 -53.20
CA MET A 67 12.39 17.49 -52.18
C MET A 67 11.81 18.01 -50.85
N GLN A 68 10.80 18.89 -50.91
CA GLN A 68 10.10 19.37 -49.71
C GLN A 68 9.32 18.24 -49.02
N VAL A 69 8.62 17.41 -49.79
CA VAL A 69 7.91 16.23 -49.27
C VAL A 69 8.89 15.23 -48.64
N GLU A 70 10.03 14.98 -49.28
CA GLU A 70 11.07 14.10 -48.76
C GLU A 70 11.63 14.61 -47.42
N CYS A 71 11.90 15.92 -47.30
CA CYS A 71 12.32 16.54 -46.05
C CYS A 71 11.26 16.42 -44.94
N LEU A 72 9.98 16.62 -45.28
CA LEU A 72 8.86 16.44 -44.34
C LEU A 72 8.80 14.99 -43.83
N LEU A 73 8.95 14.02 -44.74
CA LEU A 73 8.88 12.59 -44.43
C LEU A 73 10.09 12.09 -43.63
N GLN A 74 11.29 12.53 -43.97
CA GLN A 74 12.53 12.01 -43.37
C GLN A 74 12.91 12.72 -42.07
N VAL A 75 12.60 14.01 -41.94
CA VAL A 75 13.10 14.83 -40.83
C VAL A 75 11.96 15.24 -39.92
N GLN A 76 10.94 15.92 -40.45
CA GLN A 76 9.93 16.58 -39.61
C GLN A 76 8.95 15.58 -38.98
N LEU A 77 8.44 14.61 -39.75
CA LEU A 77 7.49 13.63 -39.22
C LEU A 77 8.11 12.73 -38.13
N PRO A 78 9.29 12.12 -38.32
CA PRO A 78 9.91 11.31 -37.27
C PRO A 78 10.21 12.11 -36.01
N TRP A 79 10.68 13.35 -36.15
CA TRP A 79 10.93 14.22 -35.00
C TRP A 79 9.64 14.55 -34.24
N ASN A 80 8.58 14.94 -34.94
CA ASN A 80 7.28 15.22 -34.34
C ASN A 80 6.69 13.99 -33.63
N VAL A 81 6.76 12.82 -34.26
CA VAL A 81 6.31 11.55 -33.65
C VAL A 81 7.13 11.22 -32.41
N GLY A 82 8.45 11.42 -32.45
CA GLY A 82 9.33 11.22 -31.29
C GLY A 82 8.97 12.13 -30.12
N VAL A 83 8.72 13.41 -30.38
CA VAL A 83 8.31 14.38 -29.34
C VAL A 83 6.96 13.99 -28.73
N ILE A 84 5.97 13.63 -29.56
CA ILE A 84 4.64 13.21 -29.08
C ILE A 84 4.74 11.93 -28.25
N ALA A 85 5.55 10.95 -28.68
CA ALA A 85 5.75 9.71 -27.95
C ALA A 85 6.41 9.93 -26.58
N GLU A 86 7.42 10.82 -26.50
CA GLU A 86 8.04 11.19 -25.22
C GLU A 86 7.05 11.90 -24.29
N GLN A 87 6.24 12.83 -24.82
CA GLN A 87 5.20 13.50 -24.03
C GLN A 87 4.17 12.51 -23.48
N ALA A 88 3.69 11.58 -24.31
CA ALA A 88 2.76 10.54 -23.90
C ALA A 88 3.34 9.66 -22.78
N LYS A 89 4.59 9.22 -22.92
CA LYS A 89 5.29 8.42 -21.92
C LYS A 89 5.39 9.12 -20.57
N ARG A 90 5.68 10.43 -20.55
CA ARG A 90 5.73 11.22 -19.31
C ARG A 90 4.37 11.29 -18.63
N LEU A 91 3.31 11.54 -19.39
CA LEU A 91 1.95 11.58 -18.86
C LEU A 91 1.52 10.23 -18.27
N GLU A 92 1.88 9.12 -18.92
CA GLU A 92 1.63 7.78 -18.36
C GLU A 92 2.41 7.53 -17.07
N GLN A 93 3.68 7.97 -16.99
CA GLN A 93 4.48 7.85 -15.78
C GLN A 93 3.90 8.68 -14.63
N ASP A 94 3.49 9.91 -14.89
CA ASP A 94 2.83 10.77 -13.90
C ASP A 94 1.50 10.16 -13.42
N ALA A 95 0.71 9.57 -14.31
CA ALA A 95 -0.52 8.86 -13.96
C ALA A 95 -0.24 7.62 -13.09
N LEU A 96 0.81 6.86 -13.38
CA LEU A 96 1.21 5.71 -12.57
C LEU A 96 1.69 6.14 -11.18
N ASP A 97 2.47 7.21 -11.10
CA ASP A 97 3.00 7.69 -9.82
C ASP A 97 1.90 8.29 -8.94
N THR A 98 0.93 9.00 -9.53
CA THR A 98 -0.26 9.46 -8.80
C THR A 98 -1.11 8.30 -8.31
N ALA A 99 -1.37 7.28 -9.14
CA ALA A 99 -2.08 6.07 -8.73
C ALA A 99 -1.37 5.33 -7.58
N ARG A 100 -0.04 5.21 -7.64
CA ARG A 100 0.77 4.61 -6.57
C ARG A 100 0.65 5.37 -5.25
N ARG A 101 0.64 6.71 -5.30
CA ARG A 101 0.46 7.54 -4.10
C ARG A 101 -0.91 7.33 -3.47
N ILE A 102 -1.97 7.32 -4.28
CA ILE A 102 -3.34 7.08 -3.81
C ILE A 102 -3.43 5.69 -3.16
N ALA A 103 -2.92 4.64 -3.83
CA ALA A 103 -2.92 3.29 -3.29
C ALA A 103 -2.13 3.18 -1.98
N ALA A 104 -0.99 3.88 -1.86
CA ALA A 104 -0.20 3.91 -0.63
C ALA A 104 -0.94 4.64 0.52
N GLU A 105 -1.65 5.73 0.22
CA GLU A 105 -2.49 6.43 1.20
C GLU A 105 -3.67 5.59 1.65
N GLU A 106 -4.37 4.92 0.73
CA GLU A 106 -5.46 4.00 1.03
C GLU A 106 -4.97 2.82 1.87
N ALA A 107 -3.81 2.23 1.53
CA ALA A 107 -3.20 1.17 2.32
C ALA A 107 -2.85 1.64 3.74
N ARG A 108 -2.34 2.87 3.90
CA ARG A 108 -2.09 3.47 5.23
C ARG A 108 -3.38 3.66 6.02
N ARG A 109 -4.45 4.16 5.38
CA ARG A 109 -5.76 4.33 6.03
C ARG A 109 -6.34 2.98 6.46
N ALA A 110 -6.30 1.98 5.59
CA ALA A 110 -6.74 0.61 5.91
C ALA A 110 -5.91 -0.01 7.05
N ALA A 111 -4.60 0.22 7.09
CA ALA A 111 -3.75 -0.25 8.18
C ALA A 111 -4.09 0.41 9.52
N LEU A 112 -4.36 1.73 9.53
CA LEU A 112 -4.79 2.44 10.73
C LEU A 112 -6.17 1.97 11.22
N GLU A 113 -7.10 1.72 10.30
CA GLU A 113 -8.41 1.17 10.64
C GLU A 113 -8.28 -0.25 11.24
N ARG A 114 -7.51 -1.13 10.60
CA ARG A 114 -7.22 -2.48 11.13
C ARG A 114 -6.57 -2.41 12.51
N ALA A 115 -5.64 -1.48 12.74
CA ALA A 115 -5.02 -1.29 14.05
C ALA A 115 -6.04 -0.83 15.11
N ARG A 116 -6.98 0.06 14.75
CA ARG A 116 -8.08 0.47 15.62
C ARG A 116 -9.02 -0.69 15.95
N ILE A 117 -9.43 -1.47 14.95
CA ILE A 117 -10.29 -2.63 15.17
C ILE A 117 -9.57 -3.63 16.08
N LYS A 118 -8.29 -3.90 15.82
CA LYS A 118 -7.48 -4.81 16.65
C LYS A 118 -7.38 -4.32 18.10
N SER A 119 -7.14 -3.03 18.34
CA SER A 119 -7.08 -2.54 19.73
C SER A 119 -8.45 -2.61 20.44
N ALA A 120 -9.54 -2.36 19.72
CA ALA A 120 -10.89 -2.52 20.24
C ALA A 120 -11.20 -3.99 20.56
N THR A 121 -10.82 -4.93 19.69
CA THR A 121 -11.00 -6.37 19.95
C THR A 121 -10.13 -6.85 21.11
N ASP A 122 -8.87 -6.40 21.19
CA ASP A 122 -7.95 -6.78 22.26
C ASP A 122 -8.43 -6.25 23.62
N THR A 123 -9.00 -5.05 23.66
CA THR A 123 -9.59 -4.51 24.90
C THR A 123 -10.89 -5.20 25.29
N ALA A 124 -11.76 -5.52 24.32
CA ALA A 124 -13.00 -6.26 24.58
C ALA A 124 -12.71 -7.69 25.08
N THR A 125 -11.76 -8.38 24.46
CA THR A 125 -11.34 -9.73 24.88
C THR A 125 -10.74 -9.71 26.28
N ARG A 126 -9.84 -8.77 26.59
CA ARG A 126 -9.31 -8.61 27.96
C ARG A 126 -10.41 -8.40 28.99
N LYS A 127 -11.33 -7.47 28.75
CA LYS A 127 -12.49 -7.23 29.64
C LYS A 127 -13.34 -8.49 29.83
N SER A 128 -13.56 -9.26 28.76
CA SER A 128 -14.29 -10.52 28.83
C SER A 128 -13.53 -11.56 29.67
N THR A 129 -12.23 -11.71 29.46
CA THR A 129 -11.39 -12.64 30.22
C THR A 129 -11.33 -12.25 31.70
N ASP A 130 -11.17 -10.97 32.01
CA ASP A 130 -11.15 -10.48 33.39
C ASP A 130 -12.52 -10.68 34.07
N ARG A 131 -13.61 -10.51 33.33
CA ARG A 131 -14.96 -10.80 33.84
C ARG A 131 -15.14 -12.28 34.17
N ILE A 132 -14.75 -13.18 33.27
CA ILE A 132 -14.80 -14.63 33.50
C ILE A 132 -13.95 -14.98 34.72
N ARG A 133 -12.72 -14.45 34.80
CA ARG A 133 -11.84 -14.70 35.95
C ARG A 133 -12.47 -14.24 37.26
N ASN A 134 -13.08 -13.05 37.28
CA ASN A 134 -13.73 -12.54 38.48
C ASN A 134 -14.94 -13.39 38.88
N GLU A 135 -15.82 -13.74 37.93
CA GLU A 135 -16.97 -14.61 38.16
C GLU A 135 -16.54 -16.00 38.68
N GLU A 136 -15.47 -16.59 38.12
CA GLU A 136 -14.88 -17.84 38.62
C GLU A 136 -14.30 -17.69 40.02
N THR A 137 -13.58 -16.61 40.32
CA THR A 137 -13.04 -16.38 41.66
C THR A 137 -14.14 -16.20 42.71
N GLU A 138 -15.25 -15.53 42.37
CA GLU A 138 -16.41 -15.38 43.26
C GLU A 138 -17.03 -16.74 43.59
N LEU A 139 -17.19 -17.61 42.59
CA LEU A 139 -17.70 -18.98 42.79
C LEU A 139 -16.77 -19.81 43.69
N ILE A 140 -15.46 -19.75 43.45
CA ILE A 140 -14.48 -20.49 44.26
C ILE A 140 -14.48 -20.01 45.71
N ILE A 141 -14.47 -18.69 45.93
CA ILE A 141 -14.49 -18.11 47.28
C ILE A 141 -15.80 -18.47 47.99
N GLY A 142 -16.95 -18.34 47.32
CA GLY A 142 -18.25 -18.72 47.89
C GLY A 142 -18.30 -20.18 48.31
N ASN A 143 -17.79 -21.09 47.46
CA ASN A 143 -17.71 -22.51 47.79
C ASN A 143 -16.76 -22.77 48.97
N ALA A 144 -15.60 -22.13 49.00
CA ALA A 144 -14.66 -22.25 50.12
C ALA A 144 -15.26 -21.77 51.45
N ILE A 145 -16.00 -20.65 51.44
CA ILE A 145 -16.73 -20.15 52.61
C ILE A 145 -17.76 -21.18 53.08
N SER A 146 -18.57 -21.72 52.18
CA SER A 146 -19.57 -22.73 52.53
C SER A 146 -18.94 -24.00 53.14
N ILE A 147 -17.81 -24.47 52.60
CA ILE A 147 -17.07 -25.60 53.17
C ILE A 147 -16.54 -25.25 54.57
N MET A 148 -15.99 -24.06 54.76
CA MET A 148 -15.52 -23.59 56.08
C MET A 148 -16.66 -23.49 57.10
N GLU A 149 -17.81 -22.94 56.71
CA GLU A 149 -18.99 -22.85 57.59
C GLU A 149 -19.50 -24.23 57.99
N ASN A 150 -19.64 -25.15 57.03
CA ASN A 150 -20.09 -26.52 57.30
C ASN A 150 -19.12 -27.27 58.22
N THR A 151 -17.81 -27.12 58.01
CA THR A 151 -16.80 -27.77 58.86
C THR A 151 -16.74 -27.15 60.26
N ALA A 152 -16.85 -25.84 60.38
CA ALA A 152 -16.94 -25.14 61.66
C ALA A 152 -18.21 -25.56 62.44
N PHE A 153 -19.35 -25.63 61.76
CA PHE A 153 -20.62 -26.08 62.34
C PHE A 153 -20.53 -27.53 62.85
N LYS A 154 -19.99 -28.45 62.03
CA LYS A 154 -19.75 -29.84 62.44
C LYS A 154 -18.84 -29.93 63.68
N LYS A 155 -17.74 -29.17 63.72
CA LYS A 155 -16.84 -29.13 64.88
C LYS A 155 -17.53 -28.58 66.13
N TYR A 156 -18.34 -27.53 65.99
CA TYR A 156 -19.12 -26.97 67.10
C TYR A 156 -20.15 -27.98 67.62
N GLU A 157 -20.87 -28.66 66.74
CA GLU A 157 -21.86 -29.68 67.11
C GLU A 157 -21.19 -30.87 67.83
N GLN A 158 -20.03 -31.31 67.35
CA GLN A 158 -19.22 -32.33 68.03
C GLN A 158 -18.78 -31.88 69.42
N ALA A 159 -18.31 -30.64 69.56
CA ALA A 159 -17.91 -30.08 70.86
C ALA A 159 -19.12 -29.92 71.81
N GLU A 160 -20.29 -29.53 71.30
CA GLU A 160 -21.52 -29.41 72.09
C GLU A 160 -22.03 -30.78 72.57
N LYS A 161 -22.01 -31.80 71.70
CA LYS A 161 -22.32 -33.18 72.07
C LYS A 161 -21.32 -33.72 73.10
N ALA A 162 -20.03 -33.45 72.93
CA ALA A 162 -19.00 -33.81 73.90
C ALA A 162 -19.23 -33.11 75.26
N ARG A 163 -19.61 -31.83 75.24
CA ARG A 163 -19.97 -31.09 76.46
C ARG A 163 -21.18 -31.69 77.16
N LYS A 164 -22.26 -31.99 76.43
CA LYS A 164 -23.45 -32.65 76.98
C LYS A 164 -23.13 -34.01 77.58
N ARG A 165 -22.34 -34.84 76.88
CA ARG A 165 -21.86 -36.13 77.41
C ARG A 165 -21.01 -35.97 78.65
N ALA A 166 -20.14 -34.96 78.71
CA ALA A 166 -19.34 -34.67 79.89
C ALA A 166 -20.21 -34.16 81.07
N GLU A 167 -21.20 -33.32 80.80
CA GLU A 167 -22.16 -32.80 81.78
C GLU A 167 -23.08 -33.92 82.31
N GLU A 168 -23.51 -34.84 81.45
CA GLU A 168 -24.29 -36.03 81.81
C GLU A 168 -23.45 -37.04 82.59
N LYS A 169 -22.20 -37.29 82.20
CA LYS A 169 -21.26 -38.12 82.95
C LYS A 169 -20.91 -37.51 84.31
N ALA A 170 -20.79 -36.19 84.40
CA ALA A 170 -20.61 -35.47 85.66
C ALA A 170 -21.86 -35.54 86.55
N ARG A 171 -23.06 -35.41 85.97
CA ARG A 171 -24.33 -35.64 86.69
C ARG A 171 -24.47 -37.07 87.18
N ARG A 172 -24.11 -38.06 86.36
CA ARG A 172 -24.15 -39.48 86.74
C ARG A 172 -23.18 -39.79 87.87
N ARG A 173 -21.96 -39.24 87.83
CA ARG A 173 -21.00 -39.33 88.94
C ARG A 173 -21.47 -38.62 90.19
N ALA A 174 -22.16 -37.48 90.09
CA ALA A 174 -22.74 -36.80 91.25
C ALA A 174 -23.93 -37.57 91.87
N LEU A 175 -24.64 -38.39 91.09
CA LEU A 175 -25.68 -39.32 91.57
C LEU A 175 -25.08 -40.62 92.13
N GLU A 176 -24.02 -41.15 91.51
CA GLU A 176 -23.23 -42.27 92.05
C GLU A 176 -22.50 -41.86 93.35
N GLU A 177 -22.05 -40.61 93.52
CA GLU A 177 -21.53 -40.11 94.81
C GLU A 177 -22.61 -39.91 95.90
N ASP A 178 -23.90 -39.85 95.52
CA ASP A 178 -25.04 -39.85 96.46
C ASP A 178 -25.56 -41.29 96.75
N GLU A 179 -25.30 -42.28 95.89
CA GLU A 179 -25.64 -43.70 96.08
C GLU A 179 -24.46 -44.60 96.54
N GLU A 180 -23.20 -44.19 96.38
CA GLU A 180 -22.00 -44.89 96.90
C GLU A 180 -21.66 -44.49 98.34
N GLY A 181 -22.71 -44.29 99.14
CA GLY A 181 -22.68 -44.52 100.58
C GLY A 181 -22.74 -46.00 100.96
N GLU A 182 -23.00 -46.92 100.02
CA GLU A 182 -22.96 -48.37 100.27
C GLU A 182 -22.44 -49.15 99.04
N SER A 183 -21.35 -49.88 99.26
CA SER A 183 -20.91 -51.09 98.52
C SER A 183 -19.89 -50.92 97.38
N GLN A 184 -18.63 -51.07 97.79
CA GLN A 184 -17.51 -51.63 97.04
C GLN A 184 -17.89 -52.86 96.18
N SER A 185 -17.58 -52.85 94.87
CA SER A 185 -17.04 -54.03 94.13
C SER A 185 -16.95 -53.77 92.62
N GLY A 186 -15.81 -54.16 92.04
CA GLY A 186 -15.82 -54.84 90.73
C GLY A 186 -15.69 -53.96 89.50
N ARG A 187 -14.44 -53.73 89.09
CA ARG A 187 -14.04 -53.26 87.76
C ARG A 187 -14.11 -54.44 86.79
N GLU A 188 -15.03 -54.39 85.84
CA GLU A 188 -15.04 -55.21 84.61
C GLU A 188 -15.32 -54.28 83.42
N GLU A 189 -14.37 -54.24 82.47
CA GLU A 189 -14.56 -54.54 81.04
C GLU A 189 -14.93 -53.26 80.24
N GLU A 190 -14.51 -52.98 79.01
CA GLU A 190 -14.05 -53.78 77.86
C GLU A 190 -12.96 -52.98 77.11
N GLU A 191 -11.92 -53.66 76.63
CA GLU A 191 -11.03 -53.17 75.57
C GLU A 191 -11.43 -53.86 74.26
N ASP A 192 -11.61 -53.01 73.24
CA ASP A 192 -11.39 -53.21 71.80
C ASP A 192 -11.88 -54.49 71.12
N GLU A 193 -12.86 -54.32 70.23
CA GLU A 193 -12.79 -54.91 68.89
C GLU A 193 -13.01 -53.81 67.84
N GLU A 194 -11.94 -53.56 67.08
CA GLU A 194 -11.97 -52.97 65.74
C GLU A 194 -12.87 -53.82 64.83
N ASP A 195 -13.59 -53.19 63.92
CA ASP A 195 -13.69 -53.72 62.57
C ASP A 195 -13.88 -52.55 61.59
N ASP A 196 -12.90 -52.46 60.70
CA ASP A 196 -12.98 -51.86 59.38
C ASP A 196 -14.23 -52.37 58.64
N ASP A 197 -14.85 -51.52 57.81
CA ASP A 197 -14.78 -51.72 56.36
C ASP A 197 -15.61 -50.67 55.59
N GLU A 198 -15.08 -50.44 54.40
CA GLU A 198 -15.46 -49.64 53.23
C GLU A 198 -16.97 -49.52 52.92
N ASP A 199 -17.36 -48.41 52.25
CA ASP A 199 -17.95 -48.48 50.91
C ASP A 199 -18.32 -47.08 50.32
N ASP A 200 -17.94 -46.92 49.04
CA ASP A 200 -18.42 -46.03 47.94
C ASP A 200 -18.45 -44.49 48.07
#